data_AF-A0A960UYK8-F1
#
_entry.id   AF-A0A960UYK8-F1
#
_cell.length_a   1.000
_cell.length_b   1.000
_cell.length_c   1.000
_cell.angle_alpha   90.00
_cell.angle_beta   90.00
_cell.angle_gamma   90.00
#
_symmetry.space_group_name_H-M   'P 1'
#
loop_
_entity.id
_entity.type
_entity.pdbx_description
1 polymer ?
#
loop_
_entity_poly.entity_id
_entity_poly.type
_entity_poly.pdbx_seq_one_letter_code
_entity_poly.pdbx_strand_id
1 'polypeptide(L)'
;MDIFSTSGIQTSSMIPRPVGAQTTNPLALNTGSDRHMQIAATPPDPNKVVSNFSNALTEALGQVEQLDQRSNELTRKSIYDPDSVEVHDVMIAAQKSRFALTLTKTVADGLVRTIRELTAGR
;
A
#
# COMPACT_ATOMS: atom_id res chain seq x y z
N MET A 1 4.27 -20.26 -20.06
CA MET A 1 4.18 -19.91 -21.49
C MET A 1 5.16 -20.83 -22.18
N ASP A 2 4.66 -21.93 -22.75
CA ASP A 2 5.53 -23.00 -23.23
C ASP A 2 6.06 -22.66 -24.62
N ILE A 3 7.37 -22.49 -24.73
CA ILE A 3 8.05 -22.06 -25.96
C ILE A 3 8.66 -23.31 -26.59
N PHE A 4 8.16 -23.69 -27.76
CA PHE A 4 8.68 -24.83 -28.52
C PHE A 4 9.80 -24.35 -29.44
N SER A 5 11.05 -24.74 -29.15
CA SER A 5 12.18 -24.51 -30.04
C SER A 5 12.19 -25.57 -31.14
N THR A 6 11.70 -25.22 -32.33
CA THR A 6 11.65 -26.12 -33.50
C THR A 6 12.95 -26.01 -34.32
N SER A 7 13.64 -27.13 -34.58
CA SER A 7 14.82 -27.17 -35.45
C SER A 7 14.52 -27.64 -36.88
N GLY A 8 13.24 -27.80 -37.25
CA GLY A 8 12.84 -28.07 -38.63
C GLY A 8 11.37 -28.48 -38.79
N ILE A 9 10.86 -28.34 -40.02
CA ILE A 9 9.52 -28.78 -40.44
C ILE A 9 9.67 -29.88 -41.50
N GLN A 10 9.10 -31.06 -41.24
CA GLN A 10 9.06 -32.15 -42.22
C GLN A 10 7.68 -32.17 -42.91
N THR A 11 7.67 -32.16 -44.24
CA THR A 11 6.44 -32.21 -45.04
C THR A 11 6.33 -33.57 -45.73
N SER A 12 6.05 -34.62 -44.95
CA SER A 12 5.63 -35.90 -45.53
C SER A 12 4.10 -35.97 -45.44
N SER A 13 3.44 -36.02 -46.59
CA SER A 13 1.97 -36.14 -46.75
C SER A 13 1.14 -34.87 -46.45
N MET A 14 1.46 -33.75 -47.13
CA MET A 14 0.68 -32.49 -47.21
C MET A 14 0.34 -31.76 -45.89
N ILE A 15 0.76 -32.24 -44.72
CA ILE A 15 0.58 -31.54 -43.44
C ILE A 15 1.96 -31.32 -42.79
N PRO A 16 2.42 -30.06 -42.62
CA PRO A 16 3.70 -29.79 -41.97
C PRO A 16 3.64 -30.22 -40.50
N ARG A 17 4.59 -31.06 -40.08
CA ARG A 17 4.79 -31.40 -38.66
C ARG A 17 6.16 -30.91 -38.19
N PRO A 18 6.25 -30.15 -37.08
CA PRO A 18 7.53 -29.78 -36.49
C PRO A 18 8.20 -31.04 -35.92
N VAL A 19 9.44 -31.31 -36.33
CA VAL A 19 10.24 -32.43 -35.81
C VAL A 19 11.41 -31.87 -35.00
N GLY A 20 11.66 -32.45 -33.82
CA GLY A 20 12.71 -31.99 -32.90
C GLY A 20 12.23 -31.09 -31.75
N ALA A 21 10.93 -31.08 -31.42
CA ALA A 21 10.39 -30.34 -30.28
C ALA A 21 10.92 -30.91 -28.94
N GLN A 22 12.12 -30.49 -28.55
CA GLN A 22 12.57 -30.65 -27.18
C GLN A 22 11.81 -29.62 -26.36
N THR A 23 11.02 -30.10 -25.39
CA THR A 23 10.45 -29.26 -24.34
C THR A 23 11.60 -28.65 -23.55
N THR A 24 12.06 -27.47 -23.95
CA THR A 24 13.04 -26.72 -23.17
C THR A 24 12.42 -26.45 -21.82
N ASN A 25 13.03 -27.03 -20.78
CA ASN A 25 12.67 -26.92 -19.37
C ASN A 25 12.14 -25.51 -19.06
N PRO A 26 11.03 -25.35 -18.30
CA PRO A 26 10.49 -24.03 -18.03
C PRO A 26 11.58 -23.19 -17.37
N LEU A 27 12.00 -22.12 -18.06
CA LEU A 27 12.96 -21.17 -17.54
C LEU A 27 12.32 -20.47 -16.34
N ALA A 28 12.63 -20.97 -15.14
CA ALA A 28 12.25 -20.29 -13.91
C ALA A 28 13.00 -18.97 -13.87
N LEU A 29 12.25 -17.86 -13.94
CA LEU A 29 12.80 -16.52 -13.82
C LEU A 29 13.31 -16.34 -12.38
N ASN A 30 14.61 -16.59 -12.18
CA ASN A 30 15.24 -16.39 -10.89
C ASN A 30 15.58 -14.91 -10.72
N THR A 31 15.02 -14.30 -9.68
CA THR A 31 15.35 -12.93 -9.30
C THR A 31 16.61 -12.91 -8.43
N GLY A 32 17.75 -13.20 -9.03
CA GLY A 32 19.04 -13.30 -8.33
C GLY A 32 19.83 -11.99 -8.22
N SER A 33 19.29 -10.86 -8.70
CA SER A 33 19.97 -9.56 -8.73
C SER A 33 19.23 -8.52 -7.90
N ASP A 34 19.97 -7.76 -7.08
CA ASP A 34 19.47 -6.68 -6.21
C ASP A 34 18.71 -5.56 -6.94
N ARG A 35 18.81 -5.49 -8.27
CA ARG A 35 18.07 -4.50 -9.08
C ARG A 35 16.70 -5.00 -9.54
N HIS A 36 16.33 -6.22 -9.20
CA HIS A 36 15.02 -6.75 -9.53
C HIS A 36 13.98 -6.15 -8.56
N MET A 37 13.22 -5.19 -9.06
CA MET A 37 12.07 -4.63 -8.34
C MET A 37 10.96 -5.68 -8.27
N GLN A 38 10.90 -6.43 -7.16
CA GLN A 38 9.74 -7.26 -6.89
C GLN A 38 8.58 -6.33 -6.52
N ILE A 39 7.52 -6.34 -7.32
CA ILE A 39 6.22 -5.78 -6.93
C ILE A 39 5.71 -6.68 -5.80
N ALA A 40 6.03 -6.26 -4.57
CA ALA A 40 5.71 -6.91 -3.30
C ALA A 40 5.89 -8.43 -3.28
N ALA A 41 6.97 -8.91 -2.64
CA ALA A 41 7.00 -10.28 -2.16
C ALA A 41 5.70 -10.53 -1.36
N THR A 42 4.88 -11.50 -1.80
CA THR A 42 3.68 -11.89 -1.07
C THR A 42 4.12 -12.20 0.37
N PRO A 43 3.63 -11.47 1.38
CA PRO A 43 4.09 -11.67 2.74
C PRO A 43 3.85 -13.13 3.13
N PRO A 44 4.86 -13.82 3.67
CA PRO A 44 4.77 -15.25 3.98
C PRO A 44 3.73 -15.57 5.06
N ASP A 45 3.23 -14.56 5.78
CA ASP A 45 2.21 -14.72 6.81
C ASP A 45 1.16 -13.58 6.75
N PRO A 46 -0.11 -13.91 6.46
CA PRO A 46 -1.23 -12.96 6.52
C PRO A 46 -1.35 -12.23 7.86
N ASN A 47 -1.01 -12.90 8.98
CA ASN A 47 -1.11 -12.31 10.32
C ASN A 47 -0.07 -11.21 10.54
N LYS A 48 1.09 -11.29 9.87
CA LYS A 48 2.10 -10.24 9.89
C LYS A 48 1.59 -8.97 9.19
N VAL A 49 0.81 -9.12 8.13
CA VAL A 49 0.21 -7.96 7.43
C VAL A 49 -0.82 -7.25 8.30
N VAL A 50 -1.67 -8.01 9.00
CA VAL A 50 -2.66 -7.45 9.95
C VAL A 50 -1.97 -6.73 11.11
N SER A 51 -0.93 -7.33 11.69
CA SER A 51 -0.13 -6.69 12.74
C SER A 51 0.50 -5.39 12.24
N ASN A 52 1.13 -5.40 11.07
CA ASN A 52 1.73 -4.22 10.46
C ASN A 52 0.72 -3.10 10.19
N PHE A 53 -0.47 -3.44 9.69
CA PHE A 53 -1.54 -2.45 9.50
C PHE A 53 -2.03 -1.88 10.82
N SER A 54 -2.27 -2.72 11.84
CA SER A 54 -2.72 -2.27 13.16
C SER A 54 -1.71 -1.34 13.84
N ASN A 55 -0.42 -1.62 13.68
CA ASN A 55 0.67 -0.79 14.19
C ASN A 55 0.72 0.56 13.45
N ALA A 56 0.66 0.54 12.11
CA ALA A 56 0.64 1.76 11.31
C ALA A 56 -0.60 2.63 11.60
N LEU A 57 -1.76 2.01 11.82
CA LEU A 57 -2.98 2.71 12.21
C LEU A 57 -2.86 3.33 13.61
N THR A 58 -2.32 2.59 14.58
CA THR A 58 -2.09 3.09 15.94
C THR A 58 -1.12 4.26 15.94
N GLU A 59 -0.04 4.17 15.15
CA GLU A 59 0.91 5.26 14.97
C GLU A 59 0.25 6.47 14.32
N ALA A 60 -0.53 6.28 13.25
CA ALA A 60 -1.25 7.36 12.58
C ALA A 60 -2.27 8.06 13.50
N LEU A 61 -2.97 7.30 14.36
CA LEU A 61 -3.86 7.87 15.38
C LEU A 61 -3.08 8.70 16.41
N GLY A 62 -1.91 8.22 16.84
CA GLY A 62 -1.01 8.97 17.72
C GLY A 62 -0.49 10.25 17.06
N GLN A 63 -0.21 10.24 15.76
CA GLN A 63 0.20 11.43 15.02
C GLN A 63 -0.93 12.48 14.93
N VAL A 64 -2.19 12.05 14.74
CA VAL A 64 -3.35 12.97 14.72
C VAL A 64 -3.48 13.71 16.06
N GLU A 65 -3.34 12.99 17.17
CA GLU A 65 -3.36 13.58 18.51
C GLU A 65 -2.24 14.62 18.69
N GLN A 66 -1.02 14.30 18.25
CA GLN A 66 0.10 15.25 18.29
C GLN A 66 -0.16 16.49 17.44
N LEU A 67 -0.78 16.34 16.27
CA LEU A 67 -1.17 17.46 15.41
C LEU A 67 -2.20 18.37 16.09
N ASP A 68 -3.17 17.79 16.79
CA ASP A 68 -4.18 18.56 17.52
C ASP A 68 -3.60 19.31 18.73
N GLN A 69 -2.76 18.63 19.52
CA GLN A 69 -2.03 19.26 20.62
C GLN A 69 -1.16 20.41 20.15
N ARG A 70 -0.40 20.23 19.06
CA ARG A 70 0.43 21.29 18.46
C ARG A 70 -0.40 22.46 17.95
N SER A 71 -1.55 22.20 17.33
CA SER A 71 -2.50 23.25 16.91
C SER A 71 -3.00 24.06 18.11
N ASN A 72 -3.38 23.38 19.20
CA ASN A 72 -3.85 24.03 20.41
C ASN A 72 -2.74 24.83 21.11
N GLU A 73 -1.51 24.31 21.13
CA GLU A 73 -0.35 24.99 21.71
C GLU A 73 0.01 26.25 20.91
N LEU A 74 0.08 26.17 19.58
CA LEU A 74 0.31 27.32 18.70
C LEU A 74 -0.80 28.36 18.83
N THR A 75 -2.06 27.93 18.92
CA THR A 75 -3.20 28.82 19.16
C THR A 75 -3.07 29.54 20.51
N ARG A 76 -2.75 28.81 21.58
CA ARG A 76 -2.53 29.41 22.91
C ARG A 76 -1.35 30.38 22.89
N LYS A 77 -0.24 29.99 22.28
CA LYS A 77 0.96 30.83 22.17
C LYS A 77 0.68 32.11 21.38
N SER A 78 -0.17 32.04 20.34
CA SER A 78 -0.58 33.23 19.56
C SER A 78 -1.41 34.24 20.36
N ILE A 79 -2.10 33.79 21.41
CA ILE A 79 -2.88 34.66 22.30
C ILE A 79 -1.99 35.31 23.35
N TYR A 80 -0.99 34.58 23.89
CA TYR A 80 -0.13 35.04 24.99
C TYR A 80 1.15 35.76 24.54
N ASP A 81 1.68 35.45 23.36
CA ASP A 81 2.93 35.99 22.83
C ASP A 81 2.87 36.12 21.29
N PRO A 82 2.16 37.13 20.76
CA PRO A 82 1.84 37.24 19.34
C PRO A 82 3.06 37.52 18.44
N ASP A 83 4.15 38.10 18.98
CA ASP A 83 5.38 38.38 18.21
C ASP A 83 6.31 37.16 18.08
N SER A 84 6.01 36.08 18.81
CA SER A 84 6.84 34.87 18.94
C SER A 84 6.30 33.67 18.15
N VAL A 85 5.22 33.89 17.38
CA VAL A 85 4.57 32.91 16.50
C VAL A 85 3.97 33.59 15.28
N GLU A 86 4.29 33.08 14.09
CA GLU A 86 3.67 33.53 12.86
C GLU A 86 2.21 33.07 12.79
N VAL A 87 1.27 34.00 12.58
CA VAL A 87 -0.18 33.71 12.49
C VAL A 87 -0.48 32.65 11.41
N HIS A 88 0.34 32.59 10.36
CA HIS A 88 0.21 31.58 9.30
C HIS A 88 0.50 30.16 9.79
N ASP A 89 1.48 29.96 10.67
CA ASP A 89 1.83 28.65 11.22
C ASP A 89 0.73 28.09 12.13
N VAL A 90 0.08 28.98 12.89
CA VAL A 90 -1.09 28.63 13.70
C VAL A 90 -2.23 28.14 12.80
N MET A 91 -2.50 28.87 11.71
CA MET A 91 -3.54 28.50 10.75
C MET A 91 -3.21 27.20 10.02
N ILE A 92 -1.97 27.00 9.58
CA ILE A 92 -1.52 25.74 8.95
C ILE A 92 -1.69 24.58 9.93
N ALA A 93 -1.23 24.74 11.19
CA ALA A 93 -1.35 23.69 12.19
C ALA A 93 -2.82 23.33 12.45
N ALA A 94 -3.70 24.34 12.55
CA ALA A 94 -5.13 24.13 12.70
C ALA A 94 -5.77 23.42 11.49
N GLN A 95 -5.41 23.82 10.27
CA GLN A 95 -5.89 23.16 9.05
C GLN A 95 -5.39 21.72 8.95
N LYS A 96 -4.13 21.47 9.31
CA LYS A 96 -3.52 20.14 9.31
C LYS A 96 -4.21 19.21 10.32
N SER A 97 -4.49 19.68 11.53
CA SER A 97 -5.25 18.92 12.54
C SER A 97 -6.66 18.58 12.03
N ARG A 98 -7.39 19.59 11.52
CA ARG A 98 -8.76 19.40 10.99
C ARG A 98 -8.81 18.39 9.84
N PHE A 99 -7.86 18.47 8.92
CA PHE A 99 -7.77 17.52 7.81
C PHE A 99 -7.47 16.10 8.31
N ALA A 100 -6.47 15.95 9.19
CA ALA A 100 -6.09 14.66 9.76
C ALA A 100 -7.27 14.02 10.54
N LEU A 101 -7.99 14.79 11.35
CA LEU A 101 -9.17 14.32 12.07
C LEU A 101 -10.29 13.88 11.12
N THR A 102 -10.55 14.66 10.07
CA THR A 102 -11.57 14.34 9.06
C THR A 102 -11.24 13.07 8.30
N LEU A 103 -9.97 12.88 7.94
CA LEU A 103 -9.48 11.67 7.29
C LEU A 103 -9.65 10.46 8.21
N THR A 104 -9.20 10.55 9.46
CA THR A 104 -9.37 9.49 10.46
C THR A 104 -10.83 9.12 10.66
N LYS A 105 -11.72 10.11 10.76
CA LYS A 105 -13.16 9.86 10.87
C LYS A 105 -13.70 9.12 9.66
N THR A 106 -13.31 9.52 8.45
CA THR A 106 -13.74 8.87 7.20
C THR A 106 -13.30 7.41 7.14
N VAL A 107 -12.06 7.12 7.54
CA VAL A 107 -11.52 5.76 7.61
C VAL A 107 -12.25 4.93 8.68
N ALA A 108 -12.47 5.49 9.86
CA ALA A 108 -13.19 4.83 10.94
C ALA A 108 -14.64 4.50 10.55
N ASP A 109 -15.35 5.45 9.94
CA ASP A 109 -16.72 5.26 9.46
C ASP A 109 -16.77 4.17 8.36
N GLY A 110 -15.80 4.14 7.45
CA GLY A 110 -15.65 3.09 6.44
C GLY A 110 -15.41 1.70 7.05
N LEU A 111 -14.57 1.61 8.08
CA LEU A 111 -14.31 0.36 8.81
C LEU A 111 -15.58 -0.14 9.52
N VAL A 112 -16.27 0.74 10.26
CA VAL A 112 -17.53 0.40 10.94
C VAL A 112 -18.58 -0.07 9.95
N ARG A 113 -18.70 0.63 8.81
CA ARG A 113 -19.62 0.23 7.74
C ARG A 113 -19.29 -1.15 7.19
N THR A 114 -18.00 -1.42 6.92
CA THR A 114 -17.55 -2.71 6.40
C THR A 114 -17.84 -3.84 7.39
N ILE A 115 -17.58 -3.63 8.69
CA ILE A 115 -17.90 -4.62 9.74
C ILE A 115 -19.41 -4.88 9.78
N ARG A 116 -20.25 -3.84 9.68
CA ARG A 116 -21.71 -3.97 9.63
C ARG A 116 -22.16 -4.76 8.39
N GLU A 117 -21.59 -4.46 7.22
CA GLU A 117 -21.90 -5.17 5.96
C GLU A 117 -21.48 -6.65 6.03
N LEU A 118 -20.30 -6.95 6.57
CA LEU A 118 -19.83 -8.33 6.77
C LEU A 118 -20.67 -9.13 7.78
N THR A 119 -21.18 -8.46 8.81
CA THR A 119 -21.98 -9.11 9.86
C THR A 119 -23.44 -9.29 9.43
N ALA A 120 -24.00 -8.33 8.69
CA ALA A 120 -25.39 -8.37 8.22
C ALA A 120 -25.56 -9.20 6.93
N GLY A 121 -24.50 -9.43 6.16
CA GLY A 121 -24.50 -10.25 4.94
C GLY A 121 -24.47 -11.77 5.17
N ARG A 122 -24.93 -12.26 6.33
CA ARG A 122 -25.02 -13.69 6.67
C ARG A 122 -26.43 -14.07 7.07
#